data_AF-A0A9D2EXY1-F1
#
_entry.id   AF-A0A9D2EXY1-F1
#
_cell.length_a   1.000
_cell.length_b   1.000
_cell.length_c   1.000
_cell.angle_alpha   90.00
_cell.angle_beta   90.00
_cell.angle_gamma   90.00
#
_symmetry.space_group_name_H-M   'P 1'
#
loop_
_entity.id
_entity.type
_entity.pdbx_description
1 polymer ?
#
loop_
_entity_poly.entity_id
_entity_poly.type
_entity_poly.pdbx_seq_one_letter_code
_entity_poly.pdbx_strand_id
1 'polypeptide(L)'
;MKRTDRRKENRQKKEKRILPDFLKYNGCYYLYEEKECRKIDVSEDLGETHRLAGLRRGRIPRDFEASRLKAGTRIYRIYGVLDDSQLAAHSQETYKVYEMVSREAFYESLYGSGPADRDGRRRIVFSVK
;
A
#
# COMPACT_ATOMS: atom_id res chain seq x y z
N MET A 1 -37.90 22.42 10.63
CA MET A 1 -37.10 21.36 9.97
C MET A 1 -35.62 21.61 10.27
N LYS A 2 -34.99 20.77 11.11
CA LYS A 2 -33.69 21.07 11.75
C LYS A 2 -32.51 20.74 10.81
N ARG A 3 -31.60 21.71 10.64
CA ARG A 3 -30.35 21.64 9.85
C ARG A 3 -29.33 20.60 10.35
N THR A 4 -29.68 19.79 11.34
CA THR A 4 -28.79 18.85 12.05
C THR A 4 -28.63 17.50 11.36
N ASP A 5 -29.56 17.09 10.49
CA ASP A 5 -29.54 15.74 9.90
C ASP A 5 -28.65 15.62 8.65
N ARG A 6 -28.51 16.68 7.85
CA ARG A 6 -27.61 16.67 6.67
C ARG A 6 -26.13 16.50 7.00
N ARG A 7 -25.70 16.78 8.24
CA ARG A 7 -24.30 16.60 8.68
C ARG A 7 -23.94 15.16 9.01
N LYS A 8 -24.90 14.29 9.34
CA LYS A 8 -24.63 12.86 9.61
C LYS A 8 -24.50 12.06 8.31
N GLU A 9 -25.32 12.33 7.31
CA GLU A 9 -25.25 11.66 6.00
C GLU A 9 -23.93 11.94 5.26
N ASN A 10 -23.45 13.19 5.29
CA ASN A 10 -22.12 13.54 4.74
C ASN A 10 -20.94 12.98 5.56
N ARG A 11 -21.18 12.53 6.79
CA ARG A 11 -20.16 11.90 7.65
C ARG A 11 -20.08 10.39 7.38
N GLN A 12 -21.18 9.75 6.98
CA GLN A 12 -21.22 8.35 6.51
C GLN A 12 -20.68 8.18 5.08
N LYS A 13 -20.73 9.19 4.19
CA LYS A 13 -20.00 9.11 2.90
C LYS A 13 -18.48 9.31 3.01
N LYS A 14 -17.98 9.74 4.17
CA LYS A 14 -16.55 9.72 4.53
C LYS A 14 -16.14 8.40 5.21
N GLU A 15 -17.07 7.46 5.31
CA GLU A 15 -16.87 6.17 5.96
C GLU A 15 -16.07 5.28 5.01
N LYS A 16 -14.77 5.18 5.30
CA LYS A 16 -13.88 4.10 4.88
C LYS A 16 -13.76 3.92 3.36
N ARG A 17 -13.09 4.86 2.69
CA ARG A 17 -12.22 4.47 1.57
C ARG A 17 -11.08 3.63 2.16
N ILE A 18 -11.28 2.33 2.21
CA ILE A 18 -10.30 1.37 2.70
C ILE A 18 -9.15 1.35 1.68
N LEU A 19 -8.07 2.08 1.94
CA LEU A 19 -6.85 1.92 1.15
C LEU A 19 -6.39 0.45 1.28
N PRO A 20 -6.04 -0.22 0.17
CA PRO A 20 -5.43 -1.54 0.21
C PRO A 20 -4.15 -1.48 1.05
N ASP A 21 -3.85 -2.59 1.74
CA ASP A 21 -2.60 -2.75 2.46
C ASP A 21 -1.49 -2.97 1.40
N PHE A 22 -0.58 -2.01 1.28
CA PHE A 22 0.44 -2.01 0.22
C PHE A 22 1.80 -1.57 0.74
N LEU A 23 2.81 -1.96 -0.03
CA LEU A 23 4.21 -1.54 0.09
C LEU A 23 4.71 -1.06 -1.27
N LYS A 24 5.61 -0.07 -1.29
CA LYS A 24 6.27 0.42 -2.50
C LYS A 24 7.78 0.49 -2.24
N TYR A 25 8.55 -0.06 -3.17
CA TYR A 25 10.00 -0.17 -3.12
C TYR A 25 10.59 -0.12 -4.53
N ASN A 26 11.68 0.62 -4.74
CA ASN A 26 12.39 0.68 -6.03
C ASN A 26 11.52 0.92 -7.29
N GLY A 27 10.41 1.65 -7.15
CA GLY A 27 9.48 1.90 -8.25
C GLY A 27 8.48 0.77 -8.51
N CYS A 28 8.59 -0.35 -7.79
CA CYS A 28 7.67 -1.47 -7.79
C CYS A 28 6.56 -1.30 -6.73
N TYR A 29 5.44 -1.96 -6.97
CA TYR A 29 4.25 -1.93 -6.12
C TYR A 29 3.98 -3.33 -5.60
N TYR A 30 3.63 -3.43 -4.33
CA TYR A 30 3.34 -4.68 -3.68
C TYR A 30 2.03 -4.60 -2.92
N LEU A 31 1.22 -5.64 -3.01
CA LEU A 31 -0.03 -5.76 -2.26
C LEU A 31 0.11 -6.83 -1.20
N TYR A 32 -0.49 -6.59 -0.03
CA TYR A 32 -0.57 -7.59 1.02
C TYR A 32 -1.29 -8.83 0.52
N GLU A 33 -0.68 -9.98 0.78
CA GLU A 33 -1.26 -11.28 0.53
C GLU A 33 -1.41 -12.02 1.86
N GLU A 34 -2.59 -12.58 2.10
CA GLU A 34 -2.87 -13.31 3.33
C GLU A 34 -2.22 -14.71 3.28
N LYS A 35 -0.93 -14.73 3.61
CA LYS A 35 -0.10 -15.93 3.72
C LYS A 35 0.59 -15.97 5.07
N GLU A 36 0.74 -17.18 5.62
CA GLU A 36 1.61 -17.39 6.78
C GLU A 36 3.08 -17.31 6.35
N CYS A 37 3.86 -16.47 7.00
CA CYS A 37 5.32 -16.41 6.86
C CYS A 37 5.95 -16.37 8.26
N ARG A 38 6.86 -17.29 8.51
CA ARG A 38 7.57 -17.43 9.80
C ARG A 38 8.95 -16.81 9.70
N LYS A 39 9.59 -16.62 10.85
CA LYS A 39 10.94 -16.06 10.94
C LYS A 39 12.00 -16.90 10.19
N ILE A 40 11.81 -18.22 10.12
CA ILE A 40 12.74 -19.10 9.41
C ILE A 40 12.66 -18.95 7.89
N ASP A 41 11.58 -18.32 7.39
CA ASP A 41 11.32 -18.16 5.96
C ASP A 41 11.91 -16.86 5.41
N VAL A 42 12.46 -15.98 6.26
CA VAL A 42 13.09 -14.71 5.82
C VAL A 42 14.61 -14.83 5.81
N SER A 43 15.25 -14.20 4.83
CA SER A 43 16.69 -14.35 4.57
C SER A 43 17.51 -13.08 4.83
N GLU A 44 17.09 -11.94 4.27
CA GLU A 44 17.86 -10.69 4.25
C GLU A 44 17.03 -9.51 4.74
N ASP A 45 17.57 -8.68 5.63
CA ASP A 45 16.96 -7.40 6.04
C ASP A 45 17.21 -6.34 4.95
N LEU A 46 16.13 -5.85 4.34
CA LEU A 46 16.19 -4.86 3.29
C LEU A 46 16.07 -3.42 3.81
N GLY A 47 15.61 -3.21 5.05
CA GLY A 47 15.37 -1.89 5.62
C GLY A 47 14.03 -1.77 6.34
N GLU A 48 13.54 -0.54 6.47
CA GLU A 48 12.32 -0.25 7.24
C GLU A 48 11.35 0.69 6.52
N THR A 49 10.08 0.59 6.90
CA THR A 49 9.03 1.49 6.40
C THR A 49 9.14 2.88 7.02
N HIS A 50 8.76 3.89 6.26
CA HIS A 50 8.67 5.26 6.76
C HIS A 50 7.22 5.76 6.79
N ARG A 51 6.95 6.75 7.66
CA ARG A 51 5.64 7.44 7.62
C ARG A 51 5.51 8.15 6.27
N LEU A 52 4.30 8.09 5.70
CA LEU A 52 3.81 8.90 4.57
C LEU A 52 3.80 10.43 4.87
N ALA A 53 4.64 10.91 5.79
CA ALA A 53 4.71 12.31 6.16
C ALA A 53 5.51 13.08 5.10
N GLY A 54 4.78 13.79 4.23
CA GLY A 54 5.23 14.98 3.50
C GLY A 54 6.59 14.88 2.79
N LEU A 55 6.55 14.81 1.45
CA LEU A 55 7.70 14.96 0.54
C LEU A 55 8.49 16.26 0.80
N ARG A 56 9.31 16.31 1.86
CA ARG A 56 10.39 17.27 1.95
C ARG A 56 11.53 16.76 1.09
N ARG A 57 11.79 17.52 0.01
CA ARG A 57 12.95 17.35 -0.88
C ARG A 57 14.22 17.49 -0.06
N GLY A 58 15.04 16.46 -0.04
CA GLY A 58 16.38 16.51 0.54
C GLY A 58 16.75 15.24 1.29
N ARG A 59 17.45 14.34 0.57
CA ARG A 59 18.40 13.33 1.06
C ARG A 59 17.97 12.48 2.27
N ILE A 60 17.44 11.29 1.95
CA ILE A 60 17.78 9.95 2.50
C ILE A 60 17.17 8.97 1.48
N PRO A 61 17.86 7.90 1.04
CA PRO A 61 17.22 6.83 0.25
C PRO A 61 16.07 6.27 1.10
N ARG A 62 14.84 6.52 0.64
CA ARG A 62 13.63 6.09 1.35
C ARG A 62 13.38 4.67 0.90
N ASP A 63 13.75 3.70 1.72
CA ASP A 63 13.71 2.30 1.28
C ASP A 63 12.27 1.83 1.12
N PHE A 64 11.35 2.05 2.08
CA PHE A 64 9.98 1.54 1.94
C PHE A 64 8.86 2.55 2.29
N GLU A 65 7.87 2.65 1.40
CA GLU A 65 6.63 3.39 1.62
C GLU A 65 5.47 2.39 1.79
N ALA A 66 4.65 2.53 2.85
CA ALA A 66 3.56 1.60 3.15
C ALA A 66 2.29 2.30 3.61
N SER A 67 1.12 1.72 3.32
CA SER A 67 -0.18 2.31 3.67
C SER A 67 -0.66 1.97 5.08
N ARG A 68 -0.39 0.75 5.56
CA ARG A 68 -0.89 0.26 6.87
C ARG A 68 0.19 -0.17 7.84
N LEU A 69 1.41 -0.38 7.38
CA LEU A 69 2.52 -0.71 8.26
C LEU A 69 2.90 0.52 9.10
N LYS A 70 3.24 0.29 10.37
CA LYS A 70 3.80 1.34 11.21
C LYS A 70 5.15 1.73 10.65
N ALA A 71 5.56 2.98 10.79
CA ALA A 71 6.93 3.37 10.47
C ALA A 71 7.93 2.66 11.39
N GLY A 72 9.09 2.30 10.85
CA GLY A 72 10.08 1.45 11.50
C GLY A 72 9.77 -0.04 11.39
N THR A 73 8.72 -0.45 10.65
CA THR A 73 8.49 -1.87 10.37
C THR A 73 9.57 -2.37 9.43
N ARG A 74 10.32 -3.38 9.88
CA ARG A 74 11.37 -4.03 9.09
C ARG A 74 10.82 -4.85 7.95
N ILE A 75 11.46 -4.78 6.79
CA ILE A 75 11.13 -5.48 5.56
C ILE A 75 12.27 -6.42 5.19
N TYR A 76 11.93 -7.62 4.74
CA TYR A 76 12.87 -8.71 4.49
C TYR A 76 12.61 -9.39 3.15
N ARG A 77 13.66 -9.98 2.59
CA ARG A 77 13.53 -11.02 1.55
C ARG A 77 13.04 -12.33 2.14
N ILE A 78 12.30 -13.07 1.33
CA ILE A 78 11.84 -14.43 1.64
C ILE A 78 12.82 -15.44 1.02
N TYR A 79 13.20 -16.45 1.78
CA TYR A 79 14.10 -17.51 1.34
C TYR A 79 13.48 -18.29 0.17
N GLY A 80 14.28 -18.55 -0.88
CA GLY A 80 13.82 -19.29 -2.06
C GLY A 80 12.96 -18.48 -3.04
N VAL A 81 12.67 -17.21 -2.74
CA VAL A 81 12.03 -16.29 -3.69
C VAL A 81 13.10 -15.51 -4.44
N LEU A 82 13.10 -15.61 -5.77
CA LEU A 82 14.00 -14.87 -6.65
C LEU A 82 13.44 -13.45 -6.93
N ASP A 83 14.36 -12.50 -7.11
CA ASP A 83 14.12 -11.16 -7.68
C ASP A 83 13.15 -10.23 -6.94
N ASP A 84 13.12 -10.26 -5.61
CA ASP A 84 12.28 -9.36 -4.79
C ASP A 84 10.80 -9.38 -5.20
N SER A 85 10.33 -10.50 -5.77
CA SER A 85 8.94 -10.69 -6.20
C SER A 85 7.97 -10.82 -5.04
N GLN A 86 8.46 -11.24 -3.87
CA GLN A 86 7.74 -11.21 -2.62
C GLN A 86 8.63 -10.67 -1.50
N LEU A 87 8.02 -9.89 -0.62
CA LEU A 87 8.67 -9.26 0.52
C LEU A 87 7.89 -9.58 1.81
N ALA A 88 8.62 -9.72 2.91
CA ALA A 88 8.05 -10.00 4.21
C ALA A 88 8.21 -8.78 5.13
N ALA A 89 7.11 -8.31 5.74
CA ALA A 89 7.15 -7.25 6.74
C ALA A 89 6.95 -7.83 8.14
N HIS A 90 7.81 -7.45 9.09
CA HIS A 90 7.69 -7.92 10.46
C HIS A 90 6.42 -7.40 11.16
N SER A 91 5.62 -8.31 11.72
CA SER A 91 4.35 -8.00 12.38
C SER A 91 4.17 -8.84 13.66
N GLN A 92 4.41 -8.22 14.82
CA GLN A 92 4.30 -8.87 16.13
C GLN A 92 5.16 -10.14 16.24
N GLU A 93 4.54 -11.32 16.11
CA GLU A 93 5.19 -12.64 16.19
C GLU A 93 5.32 -13.33 14.83
N THR A 94 4.79 -12.73 13.76
CA THR A 94 4.76 -13.29 12.41
C THR A 94 5.23 -12.26 11.36
N TYR A 95 5.22 -12.66 10.09
CA TYR A 95 5.53 -11.80 8.96
C TYR A 95 4.33 -11.69 8.03
N LYS A 96 4.04 -10.48 7.59
CA LYS A 96 3.08 -10.22 6.53
C LYS A 96 3.77 -10.31 5.18
N VAL A 97 3.21 -11.06 4.24
CA VAL A 97 3.76 -11.20 2.90
C VAL A 97 3.14 -10.16 1.97
N TYR A 98 3.98 -9.59 1.11
CA TYR A 98 3.61 -8.63 0.09
C TYR A 98 4.12 -9.14 -1.26
N GLU A 99 3.22 -9.27 -2.24
CA GLU A 99 3.56 -9.75 -3.58
C GLU A 99 3.62 -8.59 -4.56
N MET A 100 4.63 -8.60 -5.42
CA MET A 100 4.81 -7.60 -6.46
C MET A 100 3.67 -7.71 -7.47
N VAL A 101 3.07 -6.56 -7.80
CA VAL A 101 1.99 -6.45 -8.79
C VAL A 101 2.36 -5.44 -9.87
N SER A 102 1.70 -5.58 -11.03
CA SER A 102 1.81 -4.56 -12.07
C SER A 102 1.26 -3.22 -11.58
N ARG A 103 1.74 -2.15 -12.21
CA ARG A 103 1.25 -0.80 -11.95
C ARG A 103 -0.28 -0.74 -12.15
N GLU A 104 -0.78 -1.35 -13.22
CA GLU A 104 -2.19 -1.40 -13.56
C GLU A 104 -3.02 -2.06 -12.45
N ALA A 105 -2.60 -3.23 -11.98
CA ALA A 105 -3.28 -3.96 -10.91
C ALA A 105 -3.28 -3.19 -9.58
N PHE A 106 -2.16 -2.52 -9.26
CA PHE A 106 -2.08 -1.65 -8.09
C PHE A 106 -3.11 -0.51 -8.16
N TYR A 107 -3.17 0.22 -9.27
CA TYR A 107 -4.12 1.33 -9.43
C TYR A 107 -5.58 0.86 -9.48
N GLU A 108 -5.86 -0.30 -10.08
CA GLU A 108 -7.18 -0.93 -10.01
C GLU A 108 -7.59 -1.24 -8.56
N SER A 109 -6.67 -1.71 -7.72
CA SER A 109 -6.97 -1.95 -6.30
C SER A 109 -7.23 -0.68 -5.48
N LEU A 110 -6.63 0.45 -5.87
CA LEU A 110 -6.83 1.75 -5.21
C LEU A 110 -8.14 2.43 -5.61
N TYR A 111 -8.52 2.33 -6.88
CA TYR A 111 -9.57 3.16 -7.48
C TYR A 111 -10.76 2.37 -8.03
N GLY A 112 -10.68 1.03 -8.02
CA GLY A 112 -11.60 0.15 -8.71
C GLY A 112 -11.38 0.16 -10.23
N SER A 113 -12.03 -0.77 -10.92
CA SER A 113 -12.14 -0.81 -12.38
C SER A 113 -13.10 0.28 -12.87
N GLY A 114 -12.63 1.53 -12.94
CA GLY A 114 -13.36 2.60 -13.63
C GLY A 114 -13.41 2.33 -15.14
N PRO A 115 -14.48 2.73 -15.86
CA PRO A 115 -14.55 2.56 -17.30
C PRO A 115 -13.35 3.27 -17.95
N ALA A 116 -12.69 2.60 -18.90
CA ALA A 116 -11.77 3.27 -19.79
C ALA A 116 -12.55 4.35 -20.56
N ASP A 117 -12.07 5.59 -20.58
CA ASP A 117 -12.61 6.56 -21.54
C ASP A 117 -12.37 6.02 -22.97
N ARG A 118 -13.21 6.46 -23.92
CA ARG A 118 -13.24 6.00 -25.33
C ARG A 118 -11.89 5.96 -26.07
N ASP A 119 -10.84 6.58 -25.53
CA ASP A 119 -9.48 6.64 -26.10
C ASP A 119 -8.43 5.78 -25.37
N GLY A 120 -8.83 4.84 -24.52
CA GLY A 120 -7.90 3.93 -23.80
C GLY A 120 -7.06 4.60 -22.71
N ARG A 121 -7.30 5.88 -22.42
CA ARG A 121 -6.70 6.61 -21.30
C ARG A 121 -7.64 6.55 -20.10
N ARG A 122 -7.24 5.82 -19.05
CA ARG A 122 -7.94 5.84 -17.76
C ARG A 122 -7.73 7.22 -17.11
N ARG A 123 -8.72 8.13 -17.17
CA ARG A 123 -8.67 9.40 -16.43
C ARG A 123 -8.70 9.09 -14.94
N ILE A 124 -7.59 9.37 -14.26
CA ILE A 124 -7.53 9.37 -12.80
C ILE A 124 -8.38 10.55 -12.31
N VAL A 125 -9.63 10.31 -11.95
CA VAL A 125 -10.50 11.34 -11.37
C VAL A 125 -10.15 11.47 -9.89
N PHE A 126 -9.18 12.34 -9.59
CA PHE A 126 -9.12 12.93 -8.26
C PHE A 126 -10.28 13.91 -8.16
N SER A 127 -11.38 13.49 -7.53
CA SER A 127 -12.32 14.45 -6.95
C SER A 127 -11.62 15.09 -5.75
N VAL A 128 -10.76 16.07 -6.02
CA VAL A 128 -10.38 17.07 -5.03
C VAL A 128 -11.60 17.98 -4.90
N LYS A 129 -12.29 17.90 -3.77
CA LYS A 129 -13.22 18.93 -3.31
C LYS A 129 -12.59 19.61 -2.11
#